data_AF-A0A3N6RHX4-F1
#
_entry.id   AF-A0A3N6RHX4-F1
#
_cell.length_a   1.000
_cell.length_b   1.000
_cell.length_c   1.000
_cell.angle_alpha   90.00
_cell.angle_beta   90.00
_cell.angle_gamma   90.00
#
_symmetry.space_group_name_H-M   'P 1'
#
loop_
_entity.id
_entity.type
_entity.pdbx_description
1 polymer ?
#
loop_
_entity_poly.entity_id
_entity_poly.type
_entity_poly.pdbx_seq_one_letter_code
_entity_poly.pdbx_strand_id
1 'polypeptide(L)'
;MAMAMAICAQLSSSSPLFHPQITKKPFLLPSPAATISVHGFSTLRPKSLSLSHRSSISASAASSTVDVNEPVKKSVRTLPFRVGHGFDLHRLEPGYPLIIGGIDIPHDRGCEAHSDGDVLLHCVVDAILGALGLPDIGQIFPDSDPKWKGAASSVFIKEAVRLMDEAGYEIGNLDATLILQRPKISPHKETIRSNLSKLLGADPSVVNLKAKTHEKVDSLGENRSIAAHTIILLMKK
;
A
#
# COMPACT_ATOMS: atom_id res chain seq x y z
N MET A 1 48.99 6.85 -42.54
CA MET A 1 50.35 7.38 -42.72
C MET A 1 50.25 8.72 -43.44
N ALA A 2 50.12 9.81 -42.68
CA ALA A 2 50.42 11.19 -43.08
C ALA A 2 50.27 12.07 -41.83
N MET A 3 51.40 12.54 -41.32
CA MET A 3 51.55 13.57 -40.28
C MET A 3 51.16 14.94 -40.84
N ALA A 4 50.55 15.78 -40.01
CA ALA A 4 50.78 17.23 -40.04
C ALA A 4 50.49 17.84 -38.66
N MET A 5 51.56 18.30 -38.00
CA MET A 5 51.57 19.20 -36.84
C MET A 5 51.31 20.65 -37.28
N ALA A 6 50.61 21.42 -36.44
CA ALA A 6 50.85 22.85 -36.13
C ALA A 6 49.85 23.28 -35.04
N ILE A 7 50.25 23.42 -33.78
CA ILE A 7 50.81 24.62 -33.11
C ILE A 7 49.77 25.71 -32.82
N CYS A 8 49.41 25.79 -31.53
CA CYS A 8 49.37 26.95 -30.63
C CYS A 8 48.47 28.16 -30.95
N ALA A 9 47.47 28.39 -30.09
CA ALA A 9 47.17 29.71 -29.53
C ALA A 9 46.41 29.58 -28.20
N GLN A 10 47.05 30.01 -27.11
CA GLN A 10 46.44 30.27 -25.81
C GLN A 10 45.57 31.52 -25.90
N LEU A 11 44.34 31.48 -25.36
CA LEU A 11 43.68 32.64 -24.79
C LEU A 11 42.96 32.24 -23.50
N SER A 12 43.58 32.67 -22.42
CA SER A 12 43.04 32.80 -21.07
C SER A 12 42.00 33.91 -21.00
N SER A 13 40.82 33.63 -20.45
CA SER A 13 40.04 34.66 -19.76
C SER A 13 39.15 34.04 -18.69
N SER A 14 39.68 34.10 -17.48
CA SER A 14 39.02 34.02 -16.18
C SER A 14 37.93 35.08 -16.01
N SER A 15 36.77 34.70 -15.48
CA SER A 15 35.79 35.57 -14.79
C SER A 15 34.73 34.72 -14.06
N PRO A 16 34.10 35.21 -12.98
CA PRO A 16 34.15 34.52 -11.70
C PRO A 16 32.85 33.85 -11.24
N LEU A 17 33.05 32.97 -10.26
CA LEU A 17 32.09 32.33 -9.37
C LEU A 17 31.07 33.32 -8.77
N PHE A 18 29.79 33.10 -9.02
CA PHE A 18 28.70 33.66 -8.23
C PHE A 18 28.23 32.61 -7.21
N HIS A 19 28.58 32.83 -5.94
CA HIS A 19 28.03 32.14 -4.79
C HIS A 19 26.85 32.98 -4.25
N PRO A 20 25.59 32.50 -4.27
CA PRO A 20 24.55 33.11 -3.46
C PRO A 20 24.70 32.63 -2.01
N GLN A 21 25.14 33.53 -1.14
CA GLN A 21 25.13 33.40 0.31
C GLN A 21 23.68 33.26 0.82
N ILE A 22 23.24 32.03 1.08
CA ILE A 22 21.98 31.76 1.79
C ILE A 22 22.23 31.95 3.28
N THR A 23 21.73 33.05 3.82
CA THR A 23 21.72 33.32 5.26
C THR A 23 20.73 32.38 5.95
N LYS A 24 21.26 31.43 6.73
CA LYS A 24 20.47 30.57 7.62
C LYS A 24 19.94 31.42 8.79
N LYS A 25 18.66 31.78 8.79
CA LYS A 25 17.96 32.19 10.02
C LYS A 25 17.50 30.93 10.77
N PRO A 26 17.82 30.76 12.06
CA PRO A 26 17.30 29.65 12.85
C PRO A 26 15.82 29.89 13.17
N PHE A 27 14.97 28.95 12.80
CA PHE A 27 13.56 28.91 13.18
C PHE A 27 13.48 28.32 14.61
N LEU A 28 13.18 29.16 15.59
CA LEU A 28 12.93 28.73 16.97
C LEU A 28 11.53 28.07 17.04
N LEU A 29 11.49 26.79 17.42
CA LEU A 29 10.26 26.12 17.87
C LEU A 29 10.03 26.40 19.36
N PRO A 30 8.81 26.75 19.81
CA PRO A 30 8.48 26.69 21.22
C PRO A 30 8.15 25.25 21.64
N SER A 31 8.73 24.80 22.76
CA SER A 31 8.47 23.51 23.42
C SER A 31 7.10 23.48 24.10
N PRO A 32 6.45 22.30 24.26
CA PRO A 32 5.28 22.16 25.11
C PRO A 32 5.70 21.81 26.54
N ALA A 33 5.27 22.62 27.51
CA ALA A 33 5.30 22.26 28.93
C ALA A 33 4.01 22.73 29.60
N ALA A 34 3.15 21.79 29.96
CA ALA A 34 2.19 21.94 31.05
C ALA A 34 1.68 20.55 31.50
N THR A 35 2.10 20.16 32.70
CA THR A 35 1.58 19.05 33.51
C THR A 35 0.68 19.63 34.61
N ILE A 36 -0.11 18.76 35.26
CA ILE A 36 -0.88 18.92 36.53
C ILE A 36 -2.38 19.26 36.25
N SER A 37 -3.40 18.62 36.83
CA SER A 37 -3.57 17.79 38.04
C SER A 37 -4.75 16.83 37.89
N VAL A 38 -4.71 15.70 38.59
CA VAL A 38 -5.81 14.75 38.75
C VAL A 38 -6.40 14.92 40.15
N HIS A 39 -7.71 15.14 40.27
CA HIS A 39 -8.54 14.98 41.48
C HIS A 39 -9.77 14.19 41.00
N GLY A 40 -10.19 13.02 41.49
CA GLY A 40 -10.15 12.46 42.84
C GLY A 40 -11.48 12.75 43.54
N PHE A 41 -12.45 11.83 43.54
CA PHE A 41 -13.58 11.66 44.51
C PHE A 41 -14.41 10.44 44.04
N SER A 42 -14.31 9.26 44.68
CA SER A 42 -14.93 8.81 45.94
C SER A 42 -16.26 8.08 45.73
N THR A 43 -16.23 6.79 46.10
CA THR A 43 -17.29 5.79 46.12
C THR A 43 -18.22 5.96 47.32
N LEU A 44 -19.55 5.91 47.12
CA LEU A 44 -20.49 5.57 48.20
C LEU A 44 -21.68 4.74 47.71
N ARG A 45 -21.83 3.55 48.32
CA ARG A 45 -22.99 2.65 48.31
C ARG A 45 -23.94 3.04 49.46
N PRO A 46 -25.27 2.85 49.31
CA PRO A 46 -26.04 2.22 50.40
C PRO A 46 -27.02 1.16 49.85
N LYS A 47 -27.00 -0.08 50.36
CA LYS A 47 -27.77 -0.66 51.50
C LYS A 47 -29.28 -0.84 51.24
N SER A 48 -29.65 -2.11 51.28
CA SER A 48 -30.99 -2.72 51.22
C SER A 48 -31.90 -2.32 52.37
N LEU A 49 -33.20 -2.18 52.10
CA LEU A 49 -34.28 -2.28 53.08
C LEU A 49 -35.49 -2.98 52.44
N SER A 50 -36.17 -3.78 53.26
CA SER A 50 -37.20 -4.78 52.97
C SER A 50 -38.58 -4.40 53.53
N LEU A 51 -39.61 -5.18 53.12
CA LEU A 51 -41.02 -5.24 53.58
C LEU A 51 -41.93 -4.10 53.07
N SER A 52 -43.21 -4.27 52.75
CA SER A 52 -44.16 -5.40 52.74
C SER A 52 -45.50 -4.92 52.14
N HIS A 53 -46.25 -5.85 51.54
CA HIS A 53 -47.72 -5.88 51.38
C HIS A 53 -48.47 -4.62 50.85
N ARG A 54 -49.08 -4.76 49.66
CA ARG A 54 -50.54 -4.60 49.50
C ARG A 54 -51.07 -5.05 48.11
N SER A 55 -52.04 -5.97 48.17
CA SER A 55 -53.30 -6.05 47.41
C SER A 55 -53.34 -5.79 45.89
N SER A 56 -53.52 -6.91 45.17
CA SER A 56 -54.46 -7.14 44.05
C SER A 56 -55.19 -5.94 43.43
N ILE A 57 -54.86 -5.63 42.18
CA ILE A 57 -55.82 -5.12 41.19
C ILE A 57 -55.53 -5.84 39.86
N SER A 58 -56.51 -6.60 39.40
CA SER A 58 -56.52 -7.23 38.08
C SER A 58 -56.73 -6.15 37.02
N ALA A 59 -55.71 -5.92 36.19
CA ALA A 59 -55.84 -5.20 34.93
C ALA A 59 -55.43 -6.15 33.81
N SER A 60 -56.41 -6.65 33.04
CA SER A 60 -56.15 -7.37 31.81
C SER A 60 -55.67 -6.36 30.75
N ALA A 61 -54.38 -6.08 30.76
CA ALA A 61 -53.72 -5.45 29.62
C ALA A 61 -53.60 -6.51 28.53
N ALA A 62 -54.28 -6.29 27.41
CA ALA A 62 -54.10 -7.07 26.20
C ALA A 62 -52.61 -7.05 25.85
N SER A 63 -51.94 -8.19 26.06
CA SER A 63 -50.58 -8.42 25.59
C SER A 63 -50.67 -8.50 24.07
N SER A 64 -50.51 -7.35 23.43
CA SER A 64 -50.07 -7.30 22.04
C SER A 64 -48.66 -7.83 22.07
N THR A 65 -48.53 -9.13 21.82
CA THR A 65 -47.27 -9.76 21.49
C THR A 65 -46.78 -9.07 20.23
N VAL A 66 -45.88 -8.10 20.41
CA VAL A 66 -45.07 -7.58 19.32
C VAL A 66 -44.22 -8.76 18.90
N ASP A 67 -44.58 -9.40 17.79
CA ASP A 67 -43.74 -10.39 17.15
C ASP A 67 -42.38 -9.74 16.90
N VAL A 68 -41.41 -10.13 17.72
CA VAL A 68 -40.00 -9.80 17.53
C VAL A 68 -39.62 -10.52 16.25
N ASN A 69 -39.68 -9.77 15.15
CA ASN A 69 -39.29 -10.20 13.82
C ASN A 69 -37.95 -10.92 13.89
N GLU A 70 -37.95 -12.21 13.58
CA GLU A 70 -36.75 -13.04 13.39
C GLU A 70 -35.75 -12.28 12.48
N PRO A 71 -34.46 -12.25 12.83
CA PRO A 71 -33.47 -11.59 11.98
C PRO A 71 -33.45 -12.25 10.62
N VAL A 72 -33.94 -11.53 9.60
CA VAL A 72 -33.92 -11.95 8.21
C VAL A 72 -32.47 -12.26 7.83
N LYS A 73 -32.13 -13.55 7.79
CA LYS A 73 -30.84 -14.07 7.33
C LYS A 73 -30.70 -13.72 5.85
N LYS A 74 -30.22 -12.50 5.56
CA LYS A 74 -29.95 -12.06 4.18
C LYS A 74 -28.98 -13.06 3.56
N SER A 75 -29.45 -13.81 2.58
CA SER A 75 -28.63 -14.65 1.73
C SER A 75 -27.50 -13.79 1.15
N VAL A 76 -26.25 -14.18 1.43
CA VAL A 76 -25.08 -13.48 0.90
C VAL A 76 -25.05 -13.74 -0.60
N ARG A 77 -25.30 -12.69 -1.39
CA ARG A 77 -25.29 -12.79 -2.85
C ARG A 77 -23.86 -13.08 -3.31
N THR A 78 -23.66 -14.24 -3.93
CA THR A 78 -22.41 -14.53 -4.64
C THR A 78 -22.39 -13.74 -5.94
N LEU A 79 -21.34 -12.95 -6.15
CA LEU A 79 -21.17 -12.13 -7.36
C LEU A 79 -20.33 -12.89 -8.40
N PRO A 80 -20.73 -12.96 -9.68
CA PRO A 80 -19.95 -13.62 -10.72
C PRO A 80 -18.62 -12.89 -11.00
N PHE A 81 -18.57 -11.58 -10.75
CA PHE A 81 -17.40 -10.74 -10.98
C PHE A 81 -17.14 -9.83 -9.78
N ARG A 82 -15.87 -9.56 -9.51
CA ARG A 82 -15.42 -8.58 -8.52
C ARG A 82 -14.29 -7.75 -9.10
N VAL A 83 -14.26 -6.46 -8.78
CA VAL A 83 -13.21 -5.54 -9.22
C VAL A 83 -12.39 -5.12 -8.02
N GLY A 84 -11.08 -5.09 -8.19
CA GLY A 84 -10.15 -4.56 -7.20
C GLY A 84 -9.25 -3.49 -7.80
N HIS A 85 -8.88 -2.54 -6.96
CA HIS A 85 -7.89 -1.51 -7.27
C HIS A 85 -6.83 -1.52 -6.19
N GLY A 86 -5.56 -1.42 -6.60
CA GLY A 86 -4.43 -1.27 -5.72
C GLY A 86 -3.63 -0.02 -6.08
N PHE A 87 -3.00 0.55 -5.07
CA PHE A 87 -2.01 1.61 -5.20
C PHE A 87 -0.90 1.39 -4.17
N ASP A 88 0.35 1.52 -4.59
CA ASP A 88 1.49 1.56 -3.68
C ASP A 88 2.52 2.59 -4.17
N LEU A 89 3.30 3.14 -3.23
CA LEU A 89 4.37 4.10 -3.50
C LEU A 89 5.51 3.93 -2.50
N HIS A 90 6.74 3.79 -3.02
CA HIS A 90 7.97 3.73 -2.22
C HIS A 90 8.90 4.90 -2.52
N ARG A 91 9.67 5.30 -1.50
CA ARG A 91 10.81 6.20 -1.67
C ARG A 91 11.95 5.47 -2.37
N LEU A 92 12.64 6.16 -3.26
CA LEU A 92 13.85 5.68 -3.90
C LEU A 92 15.07 6.36 -3.30
N GLU A 93 15.97 5.58 -2.69
CA GLU A 93 17.19 6.08 -2.05
C GLU A 93 18.45 5.36 -2.58
N PRO A 94 19.62 6.02 -2.55
CA PRO A 94 20.89 5.39 -2.92
C PRO A 94 21.21 4.18 -2.04
N GLY A 95 21.83 3.15 -2.63
CA GLY A 95 22.31 1.97 -1.90
C GLY A 95 21.24 0.89 -1.63
N TYR A 96 20.01 1.10 -2.08
CA TYR A 96 18.95 0.10 -2.04
C TYR A 96 18.78 -0.61 -3.40
N PRO A 97 18.30 -1.86 -3.43
CA PRO A 97 17.96 -2.56 -4.66
C PRO A 97 16.66 -2.04 -5.28
N LEU A 98 16.55 -2.09 -6.60
CA LEU A 98 15.32 -1.75 -7.32
C LEU A 98 14.64 -3.03 -7.81
N ILE A 99 13.79 -3.60 -6.96
CA ILE A 99 13.05 -4.83 -7.26
C ILE A 99 11.66 -4.45 -7.76
N ILE A 100 11.29 -4.92 -8.94
CA ILE A 100 9.98 -4.66 -9.56
C ILE A 100 9.42 -5.96 -10.12
N GLY A 101 8.27 -6.40 -9.61
CA GLY A 101 7.64 -7.67 -9.96
C GLY A 101 8.55 -8.89 -9.78
N GLY A 102 9.37 -8.88 -8.74
CA GLY A 102 10.34 -9.90 -8.35
C GLY A 102 11.64 -9.89 -9.16
N ILE A 103 11.86 -8.88 -10.00
CA ILE A 103 13.05 -8.74 -10.83
C ILE A 103 13.92 -7.60 -10.29
N ASP A 104 15.17 -7.89 -9.96
CA ASP A 104 16.17 -6.87 -9.62
C ASP A 104 16.65 -6.14 -10.88
N ILE A 105 16.48 -4.83 -10.90
CA ILE A 105 16.79 -3.97 -12.05
C ILE A 105 17.96 -3.05 -11.67
N PRO A 106 19.09 -3.09 -12.40
CA PRO A 106 20.23 -2.23 -12.11
C PRO A 106 19.87 -0.75 -12.17
N HIS A 107 20.08 -0.03 -11.07
CA HIS A 107 19.81 1.40 -10.96
C HIS A 107 20.66 2.05 -9.86
N ASP A 108 20.81 3.37 -9.92
CA ASP A 108 21.54 4.16 -8.91
C ASP A 108 20.78 4.35 -7.59
N ARG A 109 19.48 4.03 -7.58
CA ARG A 109 18.58 4.13 -6.42
C ARG A 109 17.66 2.92 -6.38
N GLY A 110 17.19 2.57 -5.19
CA GLY A 110 16.22 1.48 -4.98
C GLY A 110 15.26 1.80 -3.85
N CYS A 111 14.33 0.89 -3.57
CA CYS A 111 13.25 1.15 -2.62
C CYS A 111 13.74 1.05 -1.17
N GLU A 112 13.56 2.12 -0.40
CA GLU A 112 13.73 2.10 1.06
C GLU A 112 12.43 1.59 1.70
N ALA A 113 12.42 0.31 2.09
CA ALA A 113 11.24 -0.36 2.67
C ALA A 113 11.63 -1.39 3.74
N HIS A 114 10.63 -1.83 4.54
CA HIS A 114 10.80 -2.92 5.50
C HIS A 114 10.81 -4.31 4.85
N SER A 115 10.14 -4.44 3.70
CA SER A 115 10.20 -5.60 2.79
C SER A 115 11.30 -5.41 1.73
N ASP A 116 11.26 -6.18 0.65
CA ASP A 116 12.10 -5.98 -0.54
C ASP A 116 11.72 -4.74 -1.38
N GLY A 117 10.67 -4.01 -0.99
CA GLY A 117 10.26 -2.75 -1.60
C GLY A 117 9.58 -2.87 -2.96
N ASP A 118 9.09 -4.06 -3.31
CA ASP A 118 8.44 -4.31 -4.60
C ASP A 118 7.03 -3.69 -4.69
N VAL A 119 7.00 -2.43 -5.09
CA VAL A 119 5.80 -1.62 -5.26
C VAL A 119 4.76 -2.26 -6.18
N LEU A 120 5.20 -3.03 -7.20
CA LEU A 120 4.27 -3.66 -8.14
C LEU A 120 3.57 -4.83 -7.47
N LEU A 121 4.30 -5.70 -6.77
CA LEU A 121 3.70 -6.86 -6.11
C LEU A 121 2.76 -6.44 -4.97
N HIS A 122 3.13 -5.47 -4.14
CA HIS A 122 2.23 -4.97 -3.09
C HIS A 122 0.93 -4.42 -3.67
N CYS A 123 1.02 -3.62 -4.74
CA CYS A 123 -0.12 -3.06 -5.42
C CYS A 123 -1.05 -4.14 -6.02
N VAL A 124 -0.49 -5.24 -6.52
CA VAL A 124 -1.29 -6.40 -6.98
C VAL A 124 -1.97 -7.12 -5.83
N VAL A 125 -1.27 -7.30 -4.70
CA VAL A 125 -1.84 -7.90 -3.47
C VAL A 125 -3.06 -7.10 -3.02
N ASP A 126 -2.94 -5.78 -2.86
CA ASP A 126 -4.06 -4.93 -2.44
C ASP A 126 -5.23 -4.95 -3.43
N ALA A 127 -4.96 -5.03 -4.74
CA ALA A 127 -6.02 -5.19 -5.72
C ALA A 127 -6.80 -6.50 -5.53
N ILE A 128 -6.12 -7.62 -5.24
CA ILE A 128 -6.77 -8.90 -4.97
C ILE A 128 -7.58 -8.83 -3.67
N LEU A 129 -6.96 -8.37 -2.57
CA LEU A 129 -7.61 -8.28 -1.27
C LEU A 129 -8.83 -7.34 -1.30
N GLY A 130 -8.68 -6.20 -1.97
CA GLY A 130 -9.77 -5.23 -2.18
C GLY A 130 -10.92 -5.80 -3.00
N ALA A 131 -10.66 -6.56 -4.06
CA ALA A 131 -11.72 -7.23 -4.83
C ALA A 131 -12.55 -8.19 -3.97
N LEU A 132 -11.88 -8.88 -3.04
CA LEU A 132 -12.50 -9.84 -2.12
C LEU A 132 -13.17 -9.16 -0.91
N GLY A 133 -12.84 -7.90 -0.63
CA GLY A 133 -13.31 -7.19 0.56
C GLY A 133 -12.61 -7.65 1.85
N LEU A 134 -11.36 -8.08 1.74
CA LEU A 134 -10.52 -8.52 2.85
C LEU A 134 -9.72 -7.34 3.44
N PRO A 135 -9.11 -7.50 4.64
CA PRO A 135 -8.13 -6.55 5.16
C PRO A 135 -7.00 -6.32 4.16
N ASP A 136 -6.43 -5.11 4.15
CA ASP A 136 -5.34 -4.73 3.24
C ASP A 136 -4.00 -5.38 3.61
N ILE A 137 -2.98 -5.18 2.77
CA ILE A 137 -1.64 -5.74 2.96
C ILE A 137 -1.02 -5.37 4.33
N GLY A 138 -1.22 -4.15 4.81
CA GLY A 138 -0.65 -3.69 6.08
C GLY A 138 -1.35 -4.30 7.30
N GLN A 139 -2.63 -4.65 7.16
CA GLN A 139 -3.39 -5.36 8.19
C GLN A 139 -3.03 -6.86 8.23
N ILE A 140 -2.79 -7.49 7.08
CA ILE A 140 -2.42 -8.92 7.02
C ILE A 140 -0.93 -9.13 7.34
N PHE A 141 -0.07 -8.20 6.92
CA PHE A 141 1.40 -8.28 7.06
C PHE A 141 1.96 -7.03 7.74
N PRO A 142 1.68 -6.82 9.03
CA PRO A 142 2.09 -5.59 9.72
C PRO A 142 3.62 -5.51 9.88
N ASP A 143 4.18 -4.32 9.69
CA ASP A 143 5.61 -4.02 9.86
C ASP A 143 6.14 -4.33 11.28
N SER A 144 5.24 -4.38 12.27
CA SER A 144 5.57 -4.68 13.67
C SER A 144 5.87 -6.16 13.93
N ASP A 145 5.47 -7.06 13.02
CA ASP A 145 5.75 -8.49 13.16
C ASP A 145 7.13 -8.83 12.57
N PRO A 146 8.09 -9.28 13.41
CA PRO A 146 9.44 -9.62 12.96
C PRO A 146 9.49 -10.68 11.86
N LYS A 147 8.44 -11.51 11.72
CA LYS A 147 8.32 -12.53 10.67
C LYS A 147 8.37 -11.95 9.25
N TRP A 148 7.89 -10.72 9.06
CA TRP A 148 7.79 -10.11 7.73
C TRP A 148 9.00 -9.23 7.37
N LYS A 149 9.88 -8.96 8.33
CA LYS A 149 11.06 -8.13 8.11
C LYS A 149 11.98 -8.77 7.07
N GLY A 150 12.20 -8.07 5.95
CA GLY A 150 13.00 -8.57 4.83
C GLY A 150 12.38 -9.75 4.08
N ALA A 151 11.09 -10.02 4.28
CA ALA A 151 10.39 -11.03 3.51
C ALA A 151 10.29 -10.59 2.03
N ALA A 152 10.48 -11.56 1.12
CA ALA A 152 10.26 -11.32 -0.30
C ALA A 152 8.77 -11.10 -0.58
N SER A 153 8.43 -10.10 -1.38
CA SER A 153 7.05 -9.75 -1.70
C SER A 153 6.26 -10.87 -2.40
N SER A 154 6.98 -11.84 -2.99
CA SER A 154 6.37 -13.08 -3.50
C SER A 154 5.60 -13.90 -2.45
N VAL A 155 5.93 -13.77 -1.16
CA VAL A 155 5.21 -14.41 -0.06
C VAL A 155 3.81 -13.83 0.07
N PHE A 156 3.67 -12.51 -0.04
CA PHE A 156 2.39 -11.80 0.05
C PHE A 156 1.48 -12.14 -1.13
N ILE A 157 2.03 -12.24 -2.35
CA ILE A 157 1.27 -12.67 -3.53
C ILE A 157 0.70 -14.08 -3.35
N LYS A 158 1.52 -15.04 -2.91
CA LYS A 158 1.06 -16.42 -2.71
C LYS A 158 -0.09 -16.50 -1.71
N GLU A 159 -0.01 -15.71 -0.65
CA GLU A 159 -1.07 -15.65 0.36
C GLU A 159 -2.35 -15.00 -0.17
N ALA A 160 -2.24 -13.90 -0.92
CA ALA A 160 -3.39 -13.27 -1.58
C ALA A 160 -4.07 -14.23 -2.58
N VAL A 161 -3.29 -14.98 -3.36
CA VAL A 161 -3.80 -16.00 -4.29
C VAL A 161 -4.49 -17.15 -3.53
N ARG A 162 -3.92 -17.61 -2.40
CA ARG A 162 -4.55 -18.62 -1.55
C ARG A 162 -5.91 -18.14 -1.02
N LEU A 163 -5.98 -16.91 -0.50
CA LEU A 163 -7.21 -16.31 0.00
C LEU A 163 -8.26 -16.12 -1.11
N MET A 164 -7.83 -15.73 -2.31
CA MET A 164 -8.69 -15.64 -3.49
C MET A 164 -9.27 -17.00 -3.89
N ASP A 165 -8.43 -18.04 -3.88
CA ASP A 165 -8.82 -19.42 -4.18
C ASP A 165 -9.86 -19.94 -3.18
N GLU A 166 -9.62 -19.72 -1.88
CA GLU A 166 -10.54 -20.08 -0.79
C GLU A 166 -11.87 -19.33 -0.83
N ALA A 167 -11.85 -18.08 -1.30
CA ALA A 167 -13.08 -17.33 -1.57
C ALA A 167 -13.82 -17.83 -2.84
N GLY A 168 -13.25 -18.79 -3.57
CA GLY A 168 -13.80 -19.39 -4.78
C GLY A 168 -13.77 -18.44 -5.98
N TYR A 169 -12.72 -17.63 -6.10
CA TYR A 169 -12.48 -16.74 -7.23
C TYR A 169 -11.19 -17.10 -7.95
N GLU A 170 -11.10 -16.70 -9.21
CA GLU A 170 -9.90 -16.74 -10.04
C GLU A 170 -9.70 -15.41 -10.77
N ILE A 171 -8.52 -15.20 -11.35
CA ILE A 171 -8.20 -13.98 -12.09
C ILE A 171 -8.83 -14.06 -13.48
N GLY A 172 -9.73 -13.13 -13.79
CA GLY A 172 -10.19 -12.89 -15.16
C GLY A 172 -9.13 -12.15 -15.96
N ASN A 173 -8.72 -10.96 -15.49
CA ASN A 173 -7.55 -10.24 -16.00
C ASN A 173 -6.98 -9.25 -14.97
N LEU A 174 -5.73 -8.86 -15.19
CA LEU A 174 -5.00 -7.85 -14.42
C LEU A 174 -4.34 -6.85 -15.35
N ASP A 175 -4.43 -5.57 -15.03
CA ASP A 175 -3.69 -4.51 -15.70
C ASP A 175 -3.01 -3.58 -14.69
N ALA A 176 -1.68 -3.55 -14.74
CA ALA A 176 -0.86 -2.71 -13.88
C ALA A 176 -0.24 -1.53 -14.65
N THR A 177 -0.02 -0.42 -13.96
CA THR A 177 0.69 0.76 -14.46
C THR A 177 1.74 1.17 -13.45
N LEU A 178 3.01 1.03 -13.82
CA LEU A 178 4.15 1.52 -13.06
C LEU A 178 4.47 2.96 -13.47
N ILE A 179 4.73 3.82 -12.50
CA ILE A 179 5.15 5.20 -12.70
C ILE A 179 6.56 5.34 -12.16
N LEU A 180 7.52 5.49 -13.07
CA LEU A 180 8.95 5.57 -12.75
C LEU A 180 9.68 6.43 -13.78
N GLN A 181 10.42 7.44 -13.31
CA GLN A 181 11.16 8.32 -14.22
C GLN A 181 12.37 7.64 -14.89
N ARG A 182 13.11 6.83 -14.13
CA ARG A 182 14.27 6.04 -14.55
C ARG A 182 14.42 4.81 -13.63
N PRO A 183 14.92 3.67 -14.11
CA PRO A 183 15.39 3.42 -15.47
C PRO A 183 14.25 3.10 -16.46
N LYS A 184 14.58 2.80 -17.72
CA LYS A 184 13.59 2.39 -18.72
C LYS A 184 13.14 0.96 -18.42
N ILE A 185 11.83 0.75 -18.25
CA ILE A 185 11.26 -0.56 -17.90
C ILE A 185 10.98 -1.45 -19.12
N SER A 186 10.87 -0.87 -20.32
CA SER A 186 10.55 -1.65 -21.53
C SER A 186 11.45 -2.87 -21.78
N PRO A 187 12.77 -2.88 -21.50
CA PRO A 187 13.61 -4.06 -21.68
C PRO A 187 13.30 -5.19 -20.70
N HIS A 188 12.68 -4.89 -19.55
CA HIS A 188 12.40 -5.84 -18.47
C HIS A 188 10.93 -6.27 -18.44
N LYS A 189 10.06 -5.62 -19.21
CA LYS A 189 8.60 -5.78 -19.14
C LYS A 189 8.14 -7.24 -19.27
N GLU A 190 8.70 -7.99 -20.22
CA GLU A 190 8.32 -9.38 -20.44
C GLU A 190 8.77 -10.32 -19.33
N THR A 191 9.98 -10.10 -18.80
CA THR A 191 10.50 -10.85 -17.64
C THR A 191 9.63 -10.60 -16.41
N ILE A 192 9.27 -9.33 -16.16
CA ILE A 192 8.38 -8.94 -15.06
C ILE A 192 7.00 -9.59 -15.23
N ARG A 193 6.41 -9.48 -16.42
CA ARG A 193 5.10 -10.07 -16.72
C ARG A 193 5.12 -11.59 -16.51
N SER A 194 6.14 -12.28 -17.01
CA SER A 194 6.27 -13.73 -16.87
C SER A 194 6.38 -14.15 -15.40
N ASN A 195 7.19 -13.44 -14.60
CA ASN A 195 7.31 -13.73 -13.17
C ASN A 195 5.99 -13.46 -12.43
N LEU A 196 5.32 -12.34 -12.73
CA LEU A 196 4.02 -12.01 -12.15
C LEU A 196 2.96 -13.08 -12.47
N SER A 197 2.85 -13.49 -13.74
CA SER A 197 1.96 -14.58 -14.17
C SER A 197 2.23 -15.88 -13.42
N LYS A 198 3.51 -16.25 -13.27
CA LYS A 198 3.92 -17.44 -12.52
C LYS A 198 3.51 -17.36 -11.04
N LEU A 199 3.74 -16.21 -10.39
CA LEU A 199 3.38 -16.02 -8.99
C LEU A 199 1.87 -16.05 -8.76
N LEU A 200 1.09 -15.54 -9.72
CA LEU A 200 -0.37 -15.53 -9.69
C LEU A 200 -1.00 -16.86 -10.09
N GLY A 201 -0.25 -17.74 -10.76
CA GLY A 201 -0.81 -18.95 -11.36
C GLY A 201 -1.76 -18.66 -12.53
N ALA A 202 -1.55 -17.55 -13.24
CA ALA A 202 -2.41 -17.07 -14.32
C ALA A 202 -1.69 -17.07 -15.69
N ASP A 203 -2.45 -17.18 -16.78
CA ASP A 203 -1.88 -17.12 -18.12
C ASP A 203 -1.30 -15.71 -18.42
N PRO A 204 -0.12 -15.60 -19.07
CA PRO A 204 0.44 -14.30 -19.46
C PRO A 204 -0.45 -13.44 -20.37
N SER A 205 -1.41 -14.02 -21.08
CA SER A 205 -2.36 -13.27 -21.91
C SER A 205 -3.35 -12.44 -21.10
N VAL A 206 -3.57 -12.78 -19.82
CA VAL A 206 -4.50 -12.07 -18.94
C VAL A 206 -3.79 -11.15 -17.94
N VAL A 207 -2.46 -11.05 -17.99
CA VAL A 207 -1.64 -10.21 -17.12
C VAL A 207 -0.94 -9.14 -17.96
N ASN A 208 -1.24 -7.86 -17.71
CA ASN A 208 -0.60 -6.75 -18.40
C ASN A 208 0.16 -5.83 -17.44
N LEU A 209 1.26 -5.27 -17.93
CA LEU A 209 2.06 -4.25 -17.25
C LEU A 209 2.35 -3.11 -18.21
N LYS A 210 2.08 -1.88 -17.79
CA LYS A 210 2.47 -0.65 -18.48
C LYS A 210 3.47 0.10 -17.62
N ALA A 211 4.30 0.92 -18.24
CA ALA A 211 5.23 1.78 -17.54
C ALA A 211 5.19 3.19 -18.14
N LYS A 212 5.19 4.21 -17.29
CA LYS A 212 5.14 5.62 -17.67
C LYS A 212 6.14 6.42 -16.84
N THR A 213 6.70 7.46 -17.44
CA THR A 213 7.37 8.56 -16.74
C THR A 213 6.35 9.43 -16.03
N HIS A 214 6.82 10.25 -15.08
CA HIS A 214 6.02 11.29 -14.44
C HIS A 214 6.44 12.69 -14.91
N GLU A 215 6.84 12.79 -16.19
CA GLU A 215 7.15 14.05 -16.88
C GLU A 215 8.08 15.02 -16.12
N LYS A 216 9.02 14.50 -15.32
CA LYS A 216 9.95 15.30 -14.49
C LYS A 216 9.27 16.22 -13.46
N VAL A 217 8.01 15.95 -13.10
CA VAL A 217 7.30 16.69 -12.03
C VAL A 217 7.20 15.84 -10.76
N ASP A 218 7.27 16.51 -9.61
CA ASP A 218 7.14 15.94 -8.27
C ASP A 218 8.17 14.84 -7.93
N SER A 219 7.98 14.15 -6.81
CA SER A 219 8.88 13.10 -6.34
C SER A 219 9.11 11.98 -7.36
N LEU A 220 8.06 11.59 -8.08
CA LEU A 220 8.13 10.57 -9.13
C LEU A 220 9.00 11.04 -10.29
N GLY A 221 8.82 12.29 -10.74
CA GLY A 221 9.58 12.88 -11.85
C GLY A 221 11.01 13.27 -11.47
N GLU A 222 11.27 13.53 -10.19
CA GLU A 222 12.59 13.76 -9.62
C GLU A 222 13.35 12.45 -9.31
N ASN A 223 12.74 11.30 -9.60
CA ASN A 223 13.28 9.96 -9.30
C ASN A 223 13.55 9.72 -7.80
N ARG A 224 12.77 10.38 -6.93
CA ARG A 224 12.77 10.18 -5.48
C ARG A 224 11.73 9.16 -5.02
N SER A 225 10.86 8.72 -5.93
CA SER A 225 9.87 7.68 -5.65
C SER A 225 9.53 6.86 -6.89
N ILE A 226 8.87 5.75 -6.64
CA ILE A 226 8.23 4.87 -7.61
C ILE A 226 6.81 4.59 -7.15
N ALA A 227 5.85 4.52 -8.07
CA ALA A 227 4.47 4.16 -7.76
C ALA A 227 3.92 3.10 -8.70
N ALA A 228 2.93 2.35 -8.23
CA ALA A 228 2.18 1.40 -9.03
C ALA A 228 0.67 1.56 -8.80
N HIS A 229 -0.09 1.39 -9.88
CA HIS A 229 -1.53 1.16 -9.83
C HIS A 229 -1.85 -0.19 -10.46
N THR A 230 -2.81 -0.90 -9.88
CA THR A 230 -3.32 -2.17 -10.42
C THR A 230 -4.84 -2.10 -10.44
N ILE A 231 -5.43 -2.55 -11.54
CA ILE A 231 -6.84 -2.93 -11.59
C ILE A 231 -6.92 -4.43 -11.89
N ILE A 232 -7.83 -5.12 -11.21
CA ILE A 232 -8.04 -6.55 -11.39
C ILE A 232 -9.53 -6.86 -11.50
N LEU A 233 -9.87 -7.78 -12.39
CA LEU A 233 -11.18 -8.41 -12.47
C LEU A 233 -11.04 -9.86 -12.00
N LEU A 234 -11.73 -10.20 -10.92
CA LEU A 234 -11.88 -11.58 -10.45
C LEU A 234 -13.18 -12.17 -10.98
N MET A 235 -13.14 -13.45 -11.32
CA MET A 235 -14.26 -14.25 -11.79
C MET A 235 -14.57 -15.35 -10.78
N LYS A 236 -15.86 -15.61 -10.55
CA LYS A 236 -16.28 -16.72 -9.70
C LYS A 236 -15.97 -18.04 -10.42
N LYS A 237 -15.34 -18.99 -9.71
CA LYS A 237 -15.12 -20.37 -10.17
C LYS A 237 -16.42 -21.15 -10.31
#